data_AF-A0AAD4DSN4-F1
#
_entry.id   AF-A0AAD4DSN4-F1
#
_cell.length_a   1.000
_cell.length_b   1.000
_cell.length_c   1.000
_cell.angle_alpha   90.00
_cell.angle_beta   90.00
_cell.angle_gamma   90.00
#
_symmetry.space_group_name_H-M   'P 1'
#
loop_
_entity.id
_entity.type
_entity.pdbx_description
1 polymer ?
#
loop_
_entity_poly.entity_id
_entity_poly.type
_entity_poly.pdbx_seq_one_letter_code
_entity_poly.pdbx_strand_id
1 'polypeptide(L)'
;YCKWRKANKFKSMLTLDVKEQKNAAMVTSAQQGSLDPHLHEVQLGKHVLPYSDKLFREATIKWLTSTNQPIQAVDHLSFKKMIDTASWATMGVLIPNRKAT
;
A
#
# COMPACT_ATOMS: atom_id res chain seq x y z
N TYR A 1 -37.58 24.09 -27.13
CA TYR A 1 -36.47 23.14 -26.86
C TYR A 1 -36.18 22.95 -25.37
N CYS A 2 -35.71 23.96 -24.62
CA CYS A 2 -35.29 23.79 -23.21
C CYS A 2 -36.40 23.29 -22.25
N LYS A 3 -37.64 23.74 -22.43
CA LYS A 3 -38.80 23.27 -21.63
C LYS A 3 -39.10 21.79 -21.87
N TRP A 4 -39.06 21.34 -23.12
CA TRP A 4 -39.26 19.94 -23.50
C TRP A 4 -38.15 19.02 -22.97
N ARG A 5 -36.89 19.47 -23.05
CA ARG A 5 -35.73 18.74 -22.52
C ARG A 5 -35.88 18.44 -21.02
N LYS A 6 -36.27 19.46 -20.23
CA LYS A 6 -36.47 19.31 -18.77
C LYS A 6 -37.60 18.33 -18.45
N ALA A 7 -38.72 18.40 -19.17
CA ALA A 7 -39.84 17.49 -18.99
C ALA A 7 -39.48 16.02 -19.32
N ASN A 8 -38.59 15.80 -20.28
CA ASN A 8 -38.20 14.47 -20.76
C ASN A 8 -36.89 13.94 -20.17
N LYS A 9 -36.30 14.63 -19.17
CA LYS A 9 -35.00 14.27 -18.54
C LYS A 9 -33.88 14.02 -19.58
N PHE A 10 -33.92 14.71 -20.71
CA PHE A 10 -33.00 14.48 -21.82
C PHE A 10 -31.64 15.17 -21.59
N LYS A 11 -30.54 14.45 -21.84
CA LYS A 11 -29.18 15.01 -21.75
C LYS A 11 -28.87 15.79 -23.03
N SER A 12 -28.74 17.12 -22.93
CA SER A 12 -28.33 17.95 -24.07
C SER A 12 -26.86 17.76 -24.34
N MET A 13 -26.53 17.59 -25.62
CA MET A 13 -25.17 17.61 -26.14
C MET A 13 -24.89 18.89 -26.94
N LEU A 14 -25.76 19.90 -26.85
CA LEU A 14 -25.49 21.20 -27.45
C LEU A 14 -24.25 21.81 -26.79
N THR A 15 -23.36 22.34 -27.61
CA THR A 15 -22.06 22.86 -27.19
C THR A 15 -22.17 23.97 -26.13
N LEU A 16 -23.24 24.77 -26.18
CA LEU A 16 -23.55 25.80 -25.19
C LEU A 16 -23.92 25.20 -23.83
N ASP A 17 -24.90 24.29 -23.79
CA ASP A 17 -25.33 23.61 -22.56
C ASP A 17 -24.20 22.78 -21.93
N VAL A 18 -23.36 22.15 -22.76
CA VAL A 18 -22.18 21.38 -22.29
C VAL A 18 -21.14 22.31 -21.67
N LYS A 19 -20.93 23.51 -22.23
CA LYS A 19 -20.04 24.52 -21.63
C LYS A 19 -20.58 25.00 -20.28
N GLU A 20 -21.86 25.33 -20.20
CA GLU A 20 -22.48 25.75 -18.93
C GLU A 20 -22.39 24.66 -17.86
N GLN A 21 -22.63 23.40 -18.23
CA GLN A 21 -22.50 22.28 -17.31
C GLN A 21 -21.05 22.08 -16.82
N LYS A 22 -20.06 22.23 -17.71
CA LYS A 22 -18.64 22.17 -17.33
C LYS A 22 -18.24 23.30 -16.40
N ASN A 23 -18.71 24.52 -16.67
CA ASN A 23 -18.45 25.68 -15.82
C ASN A 23 -19.08 25.50 -14.44
N ALA A 24 -20.33 25.03 -14.38
CA ALA A 24 -21.00 24.72 -13.11
C ALA A 24 -20.26 23.63 -12.33
N ALA A 25 -19.82 22.55 -13.00
CA ALA A 25 -19.05 21.49 -12.37
C ALA A 25 -17.67 21.96 -11.87
N MET A 26 -17.01 22.88 -12.58
CA MET A 26 -15.74 23.50 -12.18
C MET A 26 -15.91 24.39 -10.95
N VAL A 27 -17.03 25.10 -10.84
CA VAL A 27 -17.39 25.88 -9.64
C VAL A 27 -17.68 24.94 -8.46
N THR A 28 -18.40 23.84 -8.68
CA THR A 28 -18.64 22.83 -7.63
C THR A 28 -17.35 22.12 -7.21
N SER A 29 -16.43 21.81 -8.13
CA SER A 29 -15.15 21.19 -7.78
C SER A 29 -14.25 22.14 -6.99
N ALA A 30 -14.33 23.45 -7.27
CA ALA A 30 -13.65 24.46 -6.47
C ALA A 30 -14.21 24.59 -5.03
N GLN A 31 -15.41 24.05 -4.77
CA GLN A 31 -16.02 23.96 -3.44
C GLN A 31 -15.77 22.63 -2.73
N GLN A 32 -15.19 21.61 -3.40
CA GLN A 32 -14.83 20.38 -2.71
C GLN A 32 -13.69 20.66 -1.73
N GLY A 33 -13.93 20.40 -0.45
CA GLY A 33 -12.90 20.51 0.59
C GLY A 33 -11.71 19.60 0.28
N SER A 34 -10.51 20.08 0.59
CA SER A 34 -9.29 19.27 0.49
C SER A 34 -9.43 18.01 1.34
N LEU A 35 -8.88 16.90 0.87
CA LEU A 35 -8.84 15.63 1.62
C LEU A 35 -7.82 15.66 2.78
N ASP A 36 -7.03 16.73 2.88
CA ASP A 36 -6.01 16.95 3.90
C ASP A 36 -6.45 16.64 5.35
N PRO A 37 -7.66 17.03 5.82
CA PRO A 37 -8.07 16.78 7.20
C PRO A 37 -8.21 15.31 7.57
N HIS A 38 -8.33 14.42 6.58
CA HIS A 38 -8.44 12.98 6.77
C HIS A 38 -7.15 12.22 6.42
N LEU A 39 -6.12 12.93 5.94
CA LEU A 39 -4.82 12.35 5.68
C LEU A 39 -4.00 12.43 6.97
N HIS A 40 -3.68 11.27 7.53
CA HIS A 40 -2.66 11.18 8.56
C HIS A 40 -1.32 10.95 7.89
N GLU A 41 -0.30 11.73 8.29
CA GLU A 41 1.08 11.40 7.94
C GLU A 41 1.37 9.98 8.42
N VAL A 42 1.54 9.06 7.48
CA VAL A 42 2.06 7.74 7.80
C VAL A 42 3.47 7.99 8.29
N GLN A 43 3.68 7.88 9.61
CA GLN A 43 5.02 7.84 10.17
C GLN A 43 5.77 6.80 9.36
N LEU A 44 6.78 7.25 8.60
CA LEU A 44 7.63 6.41 7.76
C LEU A 44 8.50 5.56 8.71
N GLY A 45 7.86 4.67 9.46
CA GLY A 45 8.49 3.75 10.37
C GLY A 45 9.38 2.87 9.52
N LYS A 46 10.68 3.15 9.55
CA LYS A 46 11.78 2.35 8.97
C LYS A 46 11.34 1.64 7.69
N HIS A 47 11.41 2.35 6.57
CA HIS A 47 11.20 1.84 5.22
C HIS A 47 11.55 0.34 5.14
N VAL A 48 10.52 -0.51 5.18
CA VAL A 48 10.69 -1.96 5.11
C VAL A 48 11.22 -2.20 3.70
N LEU A 49 12.49 -2.59 3.58
CA LEU A 49 13.06 -2.92 2.28
C LEU A 49 12.13 -3.94 1.64
N PRO A 50 11.62 -3.66 0.42
CA PRO A 50 10.73 -4.59 -0.25
C PRO A 50 11.45 -5.93 -0.42
N TYR A 51 10.69 -7.00 -0.24
CA TYR A 51 11.22 -8.35 -0.40
C TYR A 51 11.85 -8.51 -1.80
N SER A 52 13.03 -9.13 -1.85
CA SER A 52 13.70 -9.57 -3.06
C SER A 52 14.36 -10.91 -2.80
N ASP A 53 14.20 -11.87 -3.70
CA ASP A 53 14.81 -13.20 -3.59
C ASP A 53 16.34 -13.10 -3.45
N LYS A 54 16.96 -12.11 -4.10
CA LYS A 54 18.40 -11.86 -4.00
C LYS A 54 18.80 -11.47 -2.58
N LEU A 55 18.10 -10.50 -1.98
CA LEU A 55 18.36 -10.05 -0.62
C LEU A 55 18.12 -11.16 0.40
N PHE A 56 17.03 -11.92 0.22
CA PHE A 56 16.70 -13.05 1.08
C PHE A 56 17.78 -14.14 1.01
N ARG A 57 18.25 -14.49 -0.19
CA ARG A 57 19.31 -15.48 -0.39
C ARG A 57 20.62 -15.03 0.23
N GLU A 58 21.04 -13.77 0.03
CA GLU A 58 22.25 -13.23 0.63
C GLU A 58 22.20 -13.25 2.17
N ALA A 59 21.07 -12.82 2.76
CA ALA A 59 20.86 -12.88 4.21
C ALA A 59 20.89 -14.32 4.74
N THR A 60 20.27 -15.26 4.02
CA THR A 60 20.22 -16.68 4.39
C THR A 60 21.61 -17.32 4.35
N ILE A 61 22.40 -17.05 3.30
CA ILE A 61 23.78 -17.53 3.21
C ILE A 61 24.63 -17.01 4.37
N LYS A 62 24.51 -15.71 4.68
CA LYS A 62 25.22 -15.11 5.81
C LYS A 62 24.82 -15.73 7.14
N TRP A 63 23.53 -16.01 7.33
CA TRP A 63 23.03 -16.69 8.53
C TRP A 63 23.58 -18.11 8.64
N LEU A 64 23.53 -18.91 7.56
CA LEU A 64 24.07 -20.28 7.51
C LEU A 64 25.55 -20.33 7.89
N THR A 65 26.38 -19.46 7.30
CA THR A 65 27.82 -19.44 7.57
C THR A 65 28.14 -18.95 8.98
N SER A 66 27.44 -17.93 9.46
CA SER A 66 27.68 -17.35 10.81
C SER A 66 27.28 -18.30 11.93
N THR A 67 26.32 -19.20 11.69
CA THR A 67 25.79 -20.15 12.69
C THR A 67 26.23 -21.59 12.42
N ASN A 68 27.09 -21.80 11.43
CA ASN A 68 27.62 -23.08 10.98
C ASN A 68 26.52 -24.14 10.77
N GLN A 69 25.42 -23.74 10.13
CA GLN A 69 24.27 -24.60 9.84
C GLN A 69 24.44 -25.32 8.50
N PRO A 70 23.92 -26.55 8.36
CA PRO A 70 23.93 -27.25 7.08
C PRO A 70 23.03 -26.53 6.06
N ILE A 71 23.35 -26.65 4.77
CA ILE A 71 22.54 -26.06 3.68
C ILE A 71 21.08 -26.52 3.74
N GLN A 72 20.86 -27.78 4.15
CA GLN A 72 19.54 -28.39 4.34
C GLN A 72 18.68 -27.72 5.42
N ALA A 73 19.26 -26.86 6.28
CA ALA A 73 18.50 -26.14 7.31
C ALA A 73 17.44 -25.21 6.70
N VAL A 74 17.65 -24.71 5.48
CA VAL A 74 16.70 -23.86 4.76
C VAL A 74 15.48 -24.64 4.27
N ASP A 75 15.65 -25.93 3.98
CA ASP A 75 14.57 -26.82 3.52
C ASP A 75 13.69 -27.30 4.68
N HIS A 76 14.12 -27.09 5.91
CA HIS A 76 13.42 -27.57 7.09
C HIS A 76 12.09 -26.82 7.30
N LEU A 77 11.01 -27.56 7.58
CA LEU A 77 9.67 -27.00 7.71
C LEU A 77 9.57 -25.90 8.80
N SER A 78 10.33 -26.04 9.90
CA SER A 78 10.36 -25.02 10.95
C SER A 78 10.98 -23.69 10.50
N PHE A 79 11.97 -23.73 9.60
CA PHE A 79 12.56 -22.53 9.04
C PHE A 79 11.52 -21.79 8.19
N LYS A 80 10.82 -22.50 7.30
CA LYS A 80 9.73 -21.94 6.50
C LYS A 80 8.63 -21.32 7.38
N LYS A 81 8.16 -22.05 8.40
CA LYS A 81 7.14 -21.54 9.34
C LYS A 81 7.58 -20.25 10.06
N MET A 82 8.86 -20.15 10.42
CA MET A 82 9.42 -18.96 11.05
C MET A 82 9.37 -17.75 10.11
N ILE A 83 9.77 -17.92 8.84
CA ILE A 83 9.72 -16.85 7.84
C ILE A 83 8.27 -16.44 7.53
N ASP A 84 7.36 -17.40 7.36
CA ASP A 84 5.94 -17.11 7.11
C ASP A 84 5.35 -16.28 8.26
N THR A 85 5.64 -16.67 9.51
CA THR A 85 5.18 -15.93 10.70
C THR A 85 5.77 -14.52 10.77
N ALA A 86 7.07 -14.37 10.47
CA ALA A 86 7.74 -13.08 10.43
C ALA A 86 7.21 -12.16 9.32
N SER A 87 6.82 -12.73 8.17
CA SER A 87 6.32 -11.99 7.01
C SER A 87 4.98 -11.30 7.26
N TRP A 88 4.18 -11.84 8.19
CA TRP A 88 2.91 -11.25 8.60
C TRP A 88 3.06 -10.12 9.61
N ALA A 89 4.25 -9.87 10.15
CA ALA A 89 4.45 -8.83 11.15
C ALA A 89 4.37 -7.43 10.50
N THR A 90 3.31 -6.67 10.80
CA THR A 90 3.09 -5.32 10.27
C THR A 90 4.18 -4.31 10.67
N MET A 91 4.82 -4.52 11.83
CA MET A 91 5.79 -3.60 12.42
C MET A 91 7.20 -4.22 12.53
N GLY A 92 7.46 -5.32 11.82
CA GLY A 92 8.70 -6.10 11.91
C GLY A 92 8.75 -7.04 13.12
N VAL A 93 9.86 -7.75 13.29
CA VAL A 93 10.05 -8.79 14.31
C VAL A 93 10.98 -8.32 15.42
N LEU A 94 10.53 -8.39 16.68
CA LEU A 94 11.35 -8.17 17.86
C LEU A 94 11.95 -9.50 18.33
N ILE A 95 13.26 -9.66 18.20
CA ILE A 95 13.98 -10.84 18.71
C ILE A 95 14.39 -10.56 20.17
N PRO A 96 13.87 -11.31 21.15
CA PRO A 96 14.26 -11.13 22.55
C PRO A 96 15.75 -11.39 22.73
N ASN A 97 16.44 -10.50 23.44
CA ASN A 97 17.85 -10.70 23.78
C ASN A 97 17.96 -11.86 24.79
N ARG A 98 18.71 -12.89 24.43
CA ARG A 98 18.96 -14.05 25.27
C ARG A 98 20.00 -13.65 26.33
N LYS A 99 19.56 -12.95 27.38
CA LYS A 99 20.40 -12.77 28.58
C LYS A 99 20.58 -14.15 29.21
N ALA A 100 21.84 -14.58 29.36
CA ALA A 100 22.18 -15.78 30.10
C ALA A 100 21.59 -15.65 31.52
N THR A 101 20.70 -16.57 31.87
CA THR A 101 20.20 -16.72 33.24
C THR A 101 21.11 -17.71 33.96
#